data_AF-A0ABD1NV24-F1
#
_entry.id   AF-A0ABD1NV24-F1
#
_cell.length_a   1.000
_cell.length_b   1.000
_cell.length_c   1.000
_cell.angle_alpha   90.00
_cell.angle_beta   90.00
_cell.angle_gamma   90.00
#
_symmetry.space_group_name_H-M   'P 1'
#
loop_
_entity.id
_entity.type
_entity.pdbx_description
1 polymer ?
#
loop_
_entity_poly.entity_id
_entity_poly.type
_entity_poly.pdbx_seq_one_letter_code
_entity_poly.pdbx_strand_id
1 'polypeptide(L)'
;MAANNGNVYAVDDEESQTGVSKIQPVPSTPMTQQWTADLDKKKQTSLTLSQMLGLNEFFTLDVWRASVGELIGSAVLVFMLDTIVISTLESDIKMPNLVLSILLAIVIAILLLAVYPVSGGHINPVISFSAALVGLISMSRAVIYIIAQCVGAVLGALALKAVVSSTIEQTFSLGGCTLTVIAPGPDGPVTIGLETAQAFWLEIFCTFVFLFASIWMAYDHRQAKAIGHVLVFSIIGVVLGLLVFISTTVTAKKGYAGAGMNPARCLGAAVVRGGHLWNGHWVFWAGPAIACVAFYLYTKIIPRQHHHSTGYEHDFFNIVKAML
;
A
#
# COMPACT_ATOMS: atom_id res chain seq x y z
N MET A 1 -41.69 -55.35 -31.16
CA MET A 1 -41.49 -53.93 -30.81
C MET A 1 -40.88 -53.93 -29.42
N ALA A 2 -39.56 -53.88 -29.28
CA ALA A 2 -38.63 -52.76 -29.48
C ALA A 2 -38.09 -52.37 -28.09
N ALA A 3 -36.77 -52.40 -28.00
CA ALA A 3 -35.89 -52.43 -26.83
C ALA A 3 -35.99 -51.24 -25.86
N ASN A 4 -35.54 -51.48 -24.62
CA ASN A 4 -34.62 -50.54 -23.97
C ASN A 4 -33.67 -51.28 -23.02
N ASN A 5 -32.35 -51.16 -23.27
CA ASN A 5 -31.27 -51.75 -22.48
C ASN A 5 -30.84 -50.77 -21.38
N GLY A 6 -30.89 -51.22 -20.12
CA GLY A 6 -30.08 -50.68 -19.04
C GLY A 6 -29.10 -51.75 -18.59
N ASN A 7 -27.82 -51.42 -18.46
CA ASN A 7 -26.85 -52.32 -17.83
C ASN A 7 -26.12 -51.61 -16.69
N VAL A 8 -26.15 -52.30 -15.55
CA VAL A 8 -25.58 -52.00 -14.25
C VAL A 8 -24.36 -52.92 -14.05
N TYR A 9 -23.30 -52.32 -13.52
CA TYR A 9 -22.15 -52.85 -12.77
C TYR A 9 -21.87 -54.37 -12.64
N ALA A 10 -20.67 -54.74 -13.10
CA ALA A 10 -19.51 -55.23 -12.32
C ALA A 10 -19.27 -56.73 -12.00
N VAL A 11 -17.95 -57.05 -12.12
CA VAL A 11 -17.07 -58.08 -11.49
C VAL A 11 -17.21 -59.56 -11.91
N ASP A 12 -16.10 -60.17 -12.37
CA ASP A 12 -15.44 -61.33 -11.69
C ASP A 12 -14.16 -61.83 -12.42
N ASP A 13 -13.39 -62.63 -11.67
CA ASP A 13 -11.93 -62.82 -11.64
C ASP A 13 -11.30 -63.93 -12.53
N GLU A 14 -9.95 -63.95 -12.50
CA GLU A 14 -9.01 -65.10 -12.44
C GLU A 14 -8.20 -65.65 -13.67
N GLU A 15 -6.86 -65.63 -13.44
CA GLU A 15 -5.74 -66.55 -13.78
C GLU A 15 -5.13 -66.85 -15.20
N SER A 16 -3.81 -66.51 -15.33
CA SER A 16 -2.61 -67.32 -15.72
C SER A 16 -2.60 -68.11 -17.08
N GLN A 17 -1.56 -68.24 -17.93
CA GLN A 17 -0.08 -68.06 -17.95
C GLN A 17 0.42 -68.12 -19.43
N THR A 18 1.61 -67.52 -19.72
CA THR A 18 2.75 -67.99 -20.58
C THR A 18 3.41 -66.88 -21.42
N GLY A 19 4.76 -66.74 -21.33
CA GLY A 19 5.56 -66.05 -22.38
C GLY A 19 6.78 -65.19 -22.00
N VAL A 20 7.84 -65.77 -21.41
CA VAL A 20 9.30 -65.48 -21.59
C VAL A 20 9.88 -64.04 -21.58
N SER A 21 10.61 -63.74 -20.49
CA SER A 21 11.91 -63.03 -20.31
C SER A 21 12.48 -62.05 -21.37
N LYS A 22 12.80 -60.82 -20.92
CA LYS A 22 14.09 -60.12 -21.19
C LYS A 22 14.32 -58.98 -20.19
N ILE A 23 15.30 -59.15 -19.30
CA ILE A 23 15.83 -58.11 -18.42
C ILE A 23 16.90 -57.34 -19.22
N GLN A 24 16.81 -56.00 -19.28
CA GLN A 24 17.91 -55.12 -19.71
C GLN A 24 18.37 -54.23 -18.53
N PRO A 25 19.69 -54.05 -18.31
CA PRO A 25 20.19 -53.18 -17.26
C PRO A 25 20.13 -51.71 -17.68
N VAL A 26 19.70 -50.85 -16.76
CA VAL A 26 19.72 -49.38 -16.89
C VAL A 26 21.17 -48.89 -16.74
N PRO A 27 21.73 -48.08 -17.66
CA PRO A 27 22.98 -47.37 -17.41
C PRO A 27 22.69 -46.15 -16.54
N SER A 28 23.21 -46.15 -15.32
CA SER A 28 23.24 -45.00 -14.42
C SER A 28 24.38 -44.06 -14.84
N THR A 29 24.05 -42.94 -15.48
CA THR A 29 24.95 -41.77 -15.51
C THR A 29 24.15 -40.48 -15.60
N PRO A 30 24.09 -39.64 -14.54
CA PRO A 30 23.43 -38.34 -14.59
C PRO A 30 24.41 -37.29 -15.14
N MET A 31 24.69 -37.29 -16.44
CA MET A 31 25.58 -36.27 -17.05
C MET A 31 24.85 -35.02 -17.57
N THR A 32 23.52 -34.99 -17.52
CA THR A 32 22.71 -33.91 -18.12
C THR A 32 22.28 -32.84 -17.11
N GLN A 33 22.12 -33.18 -15.83
CA GLN A 33 21.71 -32.23 -14.78
C GLN A 33 22.84 -31.31 -14.32
N GLN A 34 24.09 -31.78 -14.41
CA GLN A 34 25.24 -30.99 -13.95
C GLN A 34 25.62 -29.91 -14.96
N TRP A 35 25.44 -30.18 -16.26
CA TRP A 35 25.64 -29.20 -17.33
C TRP A 35 24.58 -28.10 -17.32
N THR A 36 23.31 -28.42 -17.04
CA THR A 36 22.26 -27.40 -16.90
C THR A 36 22.42 -26.58 -15.62
N ALA A 37 22.83 -27.20 -14.51
CA ALA A 37 23.14 -26.49 -13.28
C ALA A 37 24.36 -25.55 -13.40
N ASP A 38 25.37 -25.92 -14.20
CA ASP A 38 26.52 -25.05 -14.47
C ASP A 38 26.20 -23.95 -15.49
N LEU A 39 25.26 -24.17 -16.42
CA LEU A 39 24.73 -23.14 -17.31
C LEU A 39 23.85 -22.13 -16.56
N ASP A 40 23.03 -22.58 -15.61
CA ASP A 40 22.23 -21.70 -14.74
C ASP A 40 23.11 -20.95 -13.73
N LYS A 41 24.18 -21.57 -13.20
CA LYS A 41 25.19 -20.88 -12.37
C LYS A 41 26.01 -19.85 -13.14
N LYS A 42 26.30 -20.09 -14.43
CA LYS A 42 27.01 -19.11 -15.29
C LYS A 42 26.14 -17.96 -15.76
N LYS A 43 24.81 -18.06 -15.63
CA LYS A 43 23.87 -16.99 -15.98
C LYS A 43 23.51 -16.09 -14.80
N GLN A 44 24.25 -16.19 -13.70
CA GLN A 44 24.31 -15.13 -12.68
C GLN A 44 25.23 -14.02 -13.19
N THR A 45 24.90 -13.45 -14.36
CA THR A 45 25.44 -12.17 -14.81
C THR A 45 25.21 -11.18 -13.68
N SER A 46 26.28 -10.58 -13.16
CA SER A 46 26.17 -9.48 -12.20
C SER A 46 25.29 -8.41 -12.83
N LEU A 47 24.01 -8.34 -12.43
CA LEU A 47 23.13 -7.27 -12.87
C LEU A 47 23.79 -5.95 -12.51
N THR A 48 23.81 -5.02 -13.46
CA THR A 48 24.37 -3.69 -13.19
C THR A 48 23.50 -2.99 -12.15
N LEU A 49 24.09 -2.16 -11.29
CA LEU A 49 23.34 -1.36 -10.30
C LEU A 49 22.16 -0.59 -10.92
N SER A 50 22.34 -0.11 -12.15
CA SER A 50 21.28 0.51 -12.96
C SER A 50 20.08 -0.40 -13.20
N GLN A 51 20.31 -1.69 -13.45
CA GLN A 51 19.28 -2.69 -13.65
C GLN A 51 18.64 -3.12 -12.34
N MET A 52 19.37 -3.04 -11.21
CA MET A 52 18.88 -3.32 -9.85
C MET A 52 18.11 -2.17 -9.20
N LEU A 53 18.31 -0.93 -9.67
CA LEU A 53 17.48 0.22 -9.28
C LEU A 53 16.30 0.44 -10.23
N GLY A 54 16.30 -0.24 -11.38
CA GLY A 54 15.27 -0.12 -12.40
C GLY A 54 15.33 1.21 -13.16
N LEU A 55 16.52 1.78 -13.39
CA LEU A 55 16.65 3.10 -14.04
C LEU A 55 16.10 3.10 -15.47
N ASN A 56 15.97 1.94 -16.11
CA ASN A 56 15.28 1.78 -17.39
C ASN A 56 13.80 2.18 -17.31
N GLU A 57 13.17 2.07 -16.14
CA GLU A 57 11.76 2.42 -15.95
C GLU A 57 11.47 3.91 -16.15
N PHE A 58 12.46 4.79 -15.99
CA PHE A 58 12.31 6.22 -16.34
C PHE A 58 11.98 6.44 -17.82
N PHE A 59 12.32 5.48 -18.69
CA PHE A 59 12.11 5.56 -20.13
C PHE A 59 10.94 4.67 -20.61
N THR A 60 10.28 3.95 -19.71
CA THR A 60 9.20 3.02 -20.06
C THR A 60 7.85 3.73 -20.03
N LEU A 61 7.16 3.78 -21.18
CA LEU A 61 5.84 4.43 -21.30
C LEU A 61 4.79 3.84 -20.36
N ASP A 62 4.82 2.53 -20.09
CA ASP A 62 3.82 1.90 -19.22
C ASP A 62 3.92 2.37 -17.78
N VAL A 63 5.13 2.68 -17.29
CA VAL A 63 5.34 3.25 -15.95
C VAL A 63 4.76 4.66 -15.87
N TRP A 64 4.97 5.47 -16.91
CA TRP A 64 4.37 6.80 -16.99
C TRP A 64 2.84 6.74 -17.10
N ARG A 65 2.28 5.82 -17.88
CA ARG A 65 0.82 5.59 -17.93
C ARG A 65 0.27 5.19 -16.56
N ALA A 66 0.93 4.28 -15.87
CA ALA A 66 0.56 3.89 -14.52
C ALA A 66 0.66 5.08 -13.54
N SER A 67 1.68 5.94 -13.68
CA SER A 67 1.84 7.14 -12.85
C SER A 67 0.70 8.15 -13.02
N VAL A 68 0.04 8.19 -14.19
CA VAL A 68 -1.18 8.99 -14.38
C VAL A 68 -2.32 8.45 -13.51
N GLY A 69 -2.43 7.12 -13.35
CA GLY A 69 -3.36 6.50 -12.41
C GLY A 69 -3.09 6.90 -10.96
N GLU A 70 -1.81 6.93 -10.56
CA GLU A 70 -1.40 7.42 -9.24
C GLU A 70 -1.70 8.91 -9.04
N LEU A 71 -1.44 9.75 -10.05
CA LEU A 71 -1.73 11.19 -10.00
C LEU A 71 -3.23 11.46 -9.85
N ILE A 72 -4.06 10.89 -10.73
CA ILE A 72 -5.51 11.08 -10.69
C ILE A 72 -6.10 10.46 -9.42
N GLY A 73 -5.65 9.26 -9.07
CA GLY A 73 -6.07 8.57 -7.85
C GLY A 73 -5.78 9.38 -6.59
N SER A 74 -4.57 9.94 -6.45
CA SER A 74 -4.22 10.80 -5.32
C SER A 74 -4.98 12.13 -5.32
N ALA A 75 -5.27 12.71 -6.49
CA ALA A 75 -6.11 13.91 -6.58
C ALA A 75 -7.53 13.66 -6.06
N VAL A 76 -8.16 12.57 -6.51
CA VAL A 76 -9.50 12.18 -6.03
C VAL A 76 -9.45 11.80 -4.56
N LEU A 77 -8.41 11.08 -4.10
CA LEU A 77 -8.22 10.74 -2.70
C LEU A 77 -8.20 11.99 -1.82
N VAL A 78 -7.35 12.98 -2.13
CA VAL A 78 -7.26 14.19 -1.31
C VAL A 78 -8.56 14.96 -1.33
N PHE A 79 -9.16 15.17 -2.51
CA PHE A 79 -10.46 15.83 -2.62
C PHE A 79 -11.52 15.17 -1.73
N MET A 80 -11.66 13.84 -1.80
CA MET A 80 -12.69 13.10 -1.08
C MET A 80 -12.42 13.03 0.43
N LEU A 81 -11.22 12.64 0.85
CA LEU A 81 -10.91 12.46 2.28
C LEU A 81 -10.95 13.80 3.03
N ASP A 82 -10.40 14.86 2.44
CA ASP A 82 -10.38 16.17 3.08
C ASP A 82 -11.79 16.78 3.13
N THR A 83 -12.63 16.55 2.11
CA THR A 83 -14.06 16.89 2.17
C THR A 83 -14.78 16.16 3.29
N ILE A 84 -14.49 14.86 3.50
CA ILE A 84 -15.05 14.08 4.61
C ILE A 84 -14.61 14.66 5.95
N VAL A 85 -13.33 15.02 6.10
CA VAL A 85 -12.83 15.68 7.33
C VAL A 85 -13.59 16.98 7.59
N ILE A 86 -13.72 17.85 6.59
CA ILE A 86 -14.45 19.13 6.73
C ILE A 86 -15.90 18.87 7.13
N SER A 87 -16.63 18.07 6.33
CA SER A 87 -18.07 17.82 6.55
C SER A 87 -18.37 17.17 7.90
N THR A 88 -17.52 16.25 8.37
CA THR A 88 -17.71 15.59 9.67
C THR A 88 -17.38 16.49 10.86
N LEU A 89 -16.41 17.40 10.73
CA LEU A 89 -16.08 18.38 11.76
C LEU A 89 -17.04 19.56 11.80
N GLU A 90 -17.66 19.90 10.66
CA GLU A 90 -18.68 20.94 10.55
C GLU A 90 -20.06 20.45 11.04
N SER A 91 -20.35 19.16 10.89
CA SER A 91 -21.63 18.58 11.28
C SER A 91 -21.80 18.49 12.79
N ASP A 92 -22.99 18.85 13.31
CA ASP A 92 -23.35 18.71 14.73
C ASP A 92 -23.77 17.27 15.06
N ILE A 93 -22.85 16.32 14.84
CA ILE A 93 -23.05 14.89 15.11
C ILE A 93 -22.40 14.50 16.43
N LYS A 94 -23.05 13.60 17.18
CA LYS A 94 -22.59 13.17 18.52
C LYS A 94 -21.24 12.44 18.51
N MET A 95 -20.93 11.70 17.44
CA MET A 95 -19.71 10.87 17.33
C MET A 95 -18.98 11.13 16.00
N PRO A 96 -18.40 12.34 15.81
CA PRO A 96 -17.81 12.73 14.53
C PRO A 96 -16.64 11.84 14.12
N ASN A 97 -15.79 11.45 15.08
CA ASN A 97 -14.63 10.59 14.81
C ASN A 97 -15.03 9.20 14.28
N LEU A 98 -16.15 8.64 14.74
CA LEU A 98 -16.64 7.35 14.26
C LEU A 98 -17.16 7.45 12.82
N VAL A 99 -17.96 8.48 12.55
CA VAL A 99 -18.50 8.74 11.19
C VAL A 99 -17.37 9.01 10.21
N LEU A 100 -16.42 9.87 10.58
CA LEU A 100 -15.19 10.13 9.82
C LEU A 100 -14.51 8.81 9.46
N SER A 101 -14.24 7.97 10.45
CA SER A 101 -13.51 6.72 10.27
C SER A 101 -14.21 5.73 9.34
N ILE A 102 -15.55 5.62 9.43
CA ILE A 102 -16.35 4.76 8.54
C ILE A 102 -16.32 5.29 7.10
N LEU A 103 -16.49 6.60 6.90
CA LEU A 103 -16.49 7.21 5.58
C LEU A 103 -15.12 7.10 4.90
N LEU A 104 -14.03 7.33 5.64
CA LEU A 104 -12.66 7.12 5.14
C LEU A 104 -12.45 5.65 4.72
N ALA A 105 -12.93 4.69 5.52
CA ALA A 105 -12.81 3.27 5.19
C ALA A 105 -13.50 2.91 3.86
N ILE A 106 -14.73 3.38 3.67
CA ILE A 106 -15.51 3.12 2.46
C ILE A 106 -14.84 3.77 1.23
N VAL A 107 -14.46 5.04 1.33
CA VAL A 107 -13.85 5.77 0.20
C VAL A 107 -12.51 5.16 -0.20
N ILE A 108 -11.66 4.80 0.76
CA ILE A 108 -10.38 4.15 0.45
C ILE A 108 -10.60 2.82 -0.26
N ALA A 109 -11.53 1.97 0.21
CA ALA A 109 -11.81 0.70 -0.45
C ALA A 109 -12.26 0.88 -1.91
N ILE A 110 -13.15 1.85 -2.17
CA ILE A 110 -13.65 2.16 -3.52
C ILE A 110 -12.52 2.71 -4.40
N LEU A 111 -11.72 3.65 -3.90
CA LEU A 111 -10.63 4.25 -4.67
C LEU A 111 -9.57 3.23 -5.05
N LEU A 112 -9.21 2.33 -4.13
CA LEU A 112 -8.29 1.24 -4.43
C LEU A 112 -8.83 0.34 -5.53
N LEU A 113 -10.13 -0.02 -5.49
CA LEU A 113 -10.75 -0.80 -6.57
C LEU A 113 -10.69 -0.08 -7.93
N ALA A 114 -10.86 1.24 -7.94
CA ALA A 114 -10.85 2.03 -9.17
C ALA A 114 -9.45 2.21 -9.77
N VAL A 115 -8.43 2.43 -8.92
CA VAL A 115 -7.07 2.77 -9.36
C VAL A 115 -6.20 1.51 -9.55
N TYR A 116 -6.50 0.43 -8.83
CA TYR A 116 -5.71 -0.81 -8.89
C TYR A 116 -5.45 -1.35 -10.31
N PRO A 117 -6.44 -1.41 -11.23
CA PRO A 117 -6.21 -1.92 -12.59
C PRO A 117 -5.26 -1.07 -13.44
N VAL A 118 -5.04 0.20 -13.06
CA VAL A 118 -4.22 1.16 -13.82
C VAL A 118 -2.77 1.14 -13.36
N SER A 119 -2.54 1.18 -12.04
CA SER A 119 -1.19 1.39 -11.48
C SER A 119 -0.77 0.42 -10.38
N GLY A 120 -1.70 -0.41 -9.89
CA GLY A 120 -1.58 -1.11 -8.61
C GLY A 120 -2.19 -0.35 -7.43
N GLY A 121 -2.66 0.89 -7.64
CA GLY A 121 -3.48 1.62 -6.66
C GLY A 121 -2.74 1.98 -5.37
N HIS A 122 -1.50 2.48 -5.45
CA HIS A 122 -0.75 2.82 -4.24
C HIS A 122 -1.30 4.09 -3.60
N ILE A 123 -1.48 5.14 -4.40
CA ILE A 123 -2.06 6.47 -4.08
C ILE A 123 -1.53 7.10 -2.77
N ASN A 124 -0.34 6.66 -2.35
CA ASN A 124 0.28 6.96 -1.07
C ASN A 124 1.80 6.68 -1.13
N PRO A 125 2.65 7.67 -0.82
CA PRO A 125 4.11 7.50 -0.81
C PRO A 125 4.62 6.36 0.07
N VAL A 126 3.97 6.11 1.21
CA VAL A 126 4.31 5.03 2.14
C VAL A 126 4.15 3.67 1.49
N ILE A 127 3.07 3.49 0.73
CA ILE A 127 2.80 2.23 0.05
C ILE A 127 3.82 2.01 -1.07
N SER A 128 4.08 3.02 -1.90
CA SER A 128 5.10 2.95 -2.94
C SER A 128 6.50 2.67 -2.39
N PHE A 129 6.88 3.35 -1.31
CA PHE A 129 8.19 3.14 -0.69
C PHE A 129 8.30 1.76 -0.04
N SER A 130 7.28 1.32 0.71
CA SER A 130 7.24 -0.01 1.30
C SER A 130 7.28 -1.12 0.25
N ALA A 131 6.52 -0.98 -0.83
CA ALA A 131 6.53 -1.91 -1.96
C ALA A 131 7.92 -2.01 -2.59
N ALA A 132 8.63 -0.89 -2.74
CA ALA A 132 9.99 -0.89 -3.26
C ALA A 132 10.98 -1.58 -2.32
N LEU A 133 10.89 -1.32 -1.01
CA LEU A 133 11.77 -1.97 -0.03
C LEU A 133 11.62 -3.49 -0.05
N VAL A 134 10.38 -3.98 -0.13
CA VAL A 134 10.04 -5.41 -0.18
C VAL A 134 10.37 -6.03 -1.55
N GLY A 135 10.60 -5.24 -2.60
CA GLY A 135 10.93 -5.71 -3.95
C GLY A 135 9.70 -5.98 -4.83
N LEU A 136 8.54 -5.39 -4.55
CA LEU A 136 7.35 -5.51 -5.40
C LEU A 136 7.42 -4.58 -6.62
N ILE A 137 8.06 -3.43 -6.47
CA ILE A 137 8.35 -2.49 -7.54
C ILE A 137 9.82 -2.05 -7.44
N SER A 138 10.38 -1.50 -8.52
CA SER A 138 11.71 -0.91 -8.44
C SER A 138 11.70 0.40 -7.63
N MET A 139 12.87 0.82 -7.14
CA MET A 139 13.04 2.13 -6.53
C MET A 139 12.74 3.28 -7.50
N SER A 140 13.06 3.12 -8.79
CA SER A 140 12.79 4.14 -9.81
C SER A 140 11.28 4.36 -10.00
N ARG A 141 10.50 3.28 -10.10
CA ARG A 141 9.03 3.37 -10.17
C ARG A 141 8.44 3.98 -8.90
N ALA A 142 8.96 3.62 -7.72
CA ALA A 142 8.49 4.22 -6.48
C ALA A 142 8.71 5.74 -6.46
N VAL A 143 9.87 6.23 -6.93
CA VAL A 143 10.13 7.67 -7.06
C VAL A 143 9.13 8.33 -8.02
N ILE A 144 8.90 7.75 -9.20
CA ILE A 144 7.93 8.27 -10.18
C ILE A 144 6.52 8.33 -9.57
N TYR A 145 6.10 7.27 -8.87
CA TYR A 145 4.80 7.20 -8.20
C TYR A 145 4.70 8.25 -7.09
N ILE A 146 5.70 8.40 -6.24
CA ILE A 146 5.70 9.39 -5.15
C ILE A 146 5.54 10.81 -5.70
N ILE A 147 6.26 11.15 -6.78
CA ILE A 147 6.12 12.45 -7.43
C ILE A 147 4.70 12.63 -7.98
N ALA A 148 4.18 11.64 -8.70
CA ALA A 148 2.82 11.66 -9.25
C ALA A 148 1.75 11.82 -8.16
N GLN A 149 1.89 11.09 -7.05
CA GLN A 149 1.01 11.15 -5.88
C GLN A 149 1.03 12.53 -5.23
N CYS A 150 2.21 13.15 -5.07
CA CYS A 150 2.36 14.49 -4.51
C CYS A 150 1.72 15.56 -5.42
N VAL A 151 1.96 15.48 -6.73
CA VAL A 151 1.31 16.39 -7.71
C VAL A 151 -0.21 16.20 -7.69
N GLY A 152 -0.67 14.95 -7.70
CA GLY A 152 -2.08 14.60 -7.59
C GLY A 152 -2.72 15.17 -6.33
N ALA A 153 -2.08 15.00 -5.18
CA ALA A 153 -2.56 15.53 -3.91
C ALA A 153 -2.71 17.06 -3.91
N VAL A 154 -1.77 17.80 -4.51
CA VAL A 154 -1.88 19.25 -4.70
C VAL A 154 -3.08 19.59 -5.59
N LEU A 155 -3.29 18.87 -6.70
CA LEU A 155 -4.45 19.08 -7.57
C LEU A 155 -5.78 18.79 -6.85
N GLY A 156 -5.83 17.75 -6.02
CA GLY A 156 -6.99 17.43 -5.19
C GLY A 156 -7.31 18.53 -4.17
N ALA A 157 -6.29 19.05 -3.50
CA ALA A 157 -6.45 20.17 -2.57
C ALA A 157 -6.86 21.47 -3.27
N LEU A 158 -6.34 21.75 -4.48
CA LEU A 158 -6.79 22.88 -5.31
C LEU A 158 -8.25 22.73 -5.74
N ALA A 159 -8.66 21.53 -6.15
CA ALA A 159 -10.05 21.24 -6.50
C ALA A 159 -10.99 21.45 -5.30
N LEU A 160 -10.56 21.01 -4.10
CA LEU A 160 -11.32 21.24 -2.87
C LEU A 160 -11.43 22.74 -2.56
N LYS A 161 -10.31 23.47 -2.62
CA LYS A 161 -10.29 24.92 -2.42
C LYS A 161 -11.22 25.67 -3.38
N ALA A 162 -11.38 25.19 -4.61
CA ALA A 162 -12.26 25.80 -5.60
C ALA A 162 -13.76 25.64 -5.28
N VAL A 163 -14.14 24.63 -4.47
CA VAL A 163 -15.56 24.36 -4.14
C VAL A 163 -15.97 24.81 -2.75
N VAL A 164 -15.02 24.98 -1.81
CA VAL A 164 -15.32 25.44 -0.45
C VAL A 164 -15.27 26.97 -0.35
N SER A 165 -16.04 27.53 0.59
CA SER A 165 -15.95 28.95 0.89
C SER A 165 -14.62 29.30 1.58
N SER A 166 -14.20 30.56 1.48
CA SER A 166 -13.01 31.06 2.18
C SER A 166 -13.11 30.85 3.70
N THR A 167 -14.31 30.92 4.27
CA THR A 167 -14.54 30.67 5.69
C THR A 167 -14.26 29.22 6.06
N ILE A 168 -14.73 28.26 5.27
CA ILE A 168 -14.48 26.83 5.46
C ILE A 168 -12.98 26.52 5.26
N GLU A 169 -12.36 27.07 4.22
CA GLU A 169 -10.91 26.94 3.96
C GLU A 169 -10.08 27.37 5.19
N GLN A 170 -10.42 28.51 5.79
CA GLN A 170 -9.66 29.04 6.94
C GLN A 170 -9.93 28.22 8.21
N THR A 171 -11.18 27.86 8.46
CA THR A 171 -11.62 27.19 9.70
C THR A 171 -11.09 25.76 9.79
N PHE A 172 -11.18 25.00 8.69
CA PHE A 172 -10.83 23.59 8.67
C PHE A 172 -9.50 23.31 7.98
N SER A 173 -8.77 24.35 7.55
CA SER A 173 -7.46 24.23 6.91
C SER A 173 -7.46 23.27 5.71
N LEU A 174 -8.52 23.35 4.89
CA LEU A 174 -8.79 22.42 3.78
C LEU A 174 -8.79 20.92 4.19
N GLY A 175 -9.12 20.57 5.43
CA GLY A 175 -9.08 19.19 5.91
C GLY A 175 -7.66 18.59 5.98
N GLY A 176 -6.63 19.42 5.86
CA GLY A 176 -5.23 19.01 5.88
C GLY A 176 -4.78 18.41 7.21
N CYS A 177 -3.64 17.69 7.20
CA CYS A 177 -3.05 17.12 8.40
C CYS A 177 -2.46 18.22 9.29
N THR A 178 -3.00 18.39 10.50
CA THR A 178 -2.57 19.41 11.46
C THR A 178 -2.19 18.77 12.80
N LEU A 179 -1.08 19.22 13.39
CA LEU A 179 -0.73 18.87 14.77
C LEU A 179 -1.47 19.75 15.77
N THR A 180 -1.63 21.02 15.42
CA THR A 180 -2.23 22.05 16.25
C THR A 180 -3.17 22.92 15.43
N VAL A 181 -4.23 23.40 16.06
CA VAL A 181 -5.13 24.40 15.51
C VAL A 181 -5.16 25.63 16.41
N ILE A 182 -5.42 26.79 15.81
CA ILE A 182 -5.60 28.04 16.55
C ILE A 182 -7.10 28.19 16.83
N ALA A 183 -7.46 28.26 18.11
CA ALA A 183 -8.83 28.41 18.55
C ALA A 183 -9.02 29.73 19.33
N PRO A 184 -10.22 30.34 19.33
CA PRO A 184 -10.53 31.46 20.19
C PRO A 184 -10.40 31.07 21.67
N GLY A 185 -9.67 31.88 22.45
CA GLY A 185 -9.53 31.72 23.90
C GLY A 185 -9.95 32.99 24.66
N PRO A 186 -10.07 32.93 26.00
CA PRO A 186 -10.51 34.06 26.83
C PRO A 186 -9.62 35.30 26.70
N ASP A 187 -8.31 35.11 26.53
CA ASP A 187 -7.29 36.17 26.46
C ASP A 187 -6.68 36.32 25.05
N GLY A 188 -7.38 35.82 24.02
CA GLY A 188 -6.91 35.82 22.63
C GLY A 188 -6.77 34.41 22.05
N PRO A 189 -6.18 34.27 20.85
CA PRO A 189 -6.04 32.98 20.17
C PRO A 189 -5.13 32.04 20.96
N VAL A 190 -5.61 30.83 21.25
CA VAL A 190 -4.83 29.77 21.91
C VAL A 190 -4.54 28.64 20.93
N THR A 191 -3.33 28.10 21.01
CA THR A 191 -2.94 26.92 20.22
C THR A 191 -3.34 25.67 21.00
N ILE A 192 -4.24 24.88 20.44
CA ILE A 192 -4.66 23.59 20.98
C ILE A 192 -4.26 22.49 20.00
N GLY A 193 -3.84 21.34 20.51
CA GLY A 193 -3.47 20.23 19.66
C GLY A 193 -2.63 19.18 20.37
N LEU A 194 -1.93 18.42 19.56
CA LEU A 194 -1.08 17.32 19.96
C LEU A 194 0.39 17.76 19.93
N GLU A 195 1.17 17.30 20.91
CA GLU A 195 2.61 17.55 20.93
C GLU A 195 3.30 16.84 19.74
N THR A 196 4.30 17.48 19.15
CA THR A 196 5.05 16.94 18.01
C THR A 196 5.59 15.53 18.26
N ALA A 197 6.11 15.25 19.46
CA ALA A 197 6.63 13.93 19.81
C ALA A 197 5.52 12.87 19.87
N GLN A 198 4.35 13.21 20.41
CA GLN A 198 3.20 12.30 20.46
C GLN A 198 2.68 11.99 19.06
N ALA A 199 2.55 13.01 18.21
CA ALA A 199 2.15 12.84 16.82
C ALA A 199 3.14 11.99 16.03
N PHE A 200 4.44 12.20 16.26
CA PHE A 200 5.50 11.42 15.63
C PHE A 200 5.40 9.93 15.95
N TRP A 201 5.21 9.58 17.23
CA TRP A 201 4.99 8.19 17.61
C TRP A 201 3.68 7.62 17.04
N LEU A 202 2.61 8.39 17.01
CA LEU A 202 1.36 7.95 16.37
C LEU A 202 1.53 7.65 14.89
N GLU A 203 2.20 8.52 14.14
CA GLU A 203 2.48 8.28 12.71
C GLU A 203 3.29 7.00 12.50
N ILE A 204 4.32 6.75 13.33
CA ILE A 204 5.12 5.52 13.26
C ILE A 204 4.24 4.30 13.53
N PHE A 205 3.53 4.27 14.66
CA PHE A 205 2.78 3.08 15.07
C PHE A 205 1.56 2.82 14.18
N CYS A 206 0.78 3.85 13.86
CA CYS A 206 -0.36 3.70 12.97
C CYS A 206 0.08 3.26 11.58
N THR A 207 1.14 3.85 11.02
CA THR A 207 1.66 3.40 9.72
C THR A 207 2.19 1.98 9.77
N PHE A 208 2.91 1.58 10.82
CA PHE A 208 3.40 0.21 10.95
C PHE A 208 2.24 -0.79 11.02
N VAL A 209 1.22 -0.52 11.84
CA VAL A 209 0.04 -1.38 11.95
C VAL A 209 -0.73 -1.40 10.63
N PHE A 210 -0.84 -0.29 9.92
CA PHE A 210 -1.46 -0.24 8.59
C PHE A 210 -0.73 -1.16 7.60
N LEU A 211 0.60 -1.06 7.52
CA LEU A 211 1.43 -1.92 6.66
C LEU A 211 1.30 -3.39 7.07
N PHE A 212 1.38 -3.68 8.37
CA PHE A 212 1.32 -5.03 8.92
C PHE A 212 -0.04 -5.70 8.72
N ALA A 213 -1.13 -5.04 9.12
CA ALA A 213 -2.45 -5.63 9.18
C ALA A 213 -3.18 -5.66 7.84
N SER A 214 -2.80 -4.79 6.89
CA SER A 214 -3.54 -4.66 5.63
C SER A 214 -2.68 -4.90 4.40
N ILE A 215 -1.51 -4.28 4.33
CA ILE A 215 -0.68 -4.30 3.13
C ILE A 215 0.09 -5.62 2.99
N TRP A 216 0.45 -6.27 4.10
CA TRP A 216 1.02 -7.62 4.05
C TRP A 216 0.12 -8.62 3.31
N MET A 217 -1.19 -8.58 3.54
CA MET A 217 -2.15 -9.44 2.84
C MET A 217 -2.27 -9.08 1.36
N ALA A 218 -2.17 -7.79 1.02
CA ALA A 218 -2.18 -7.33 -0.37
C ALA A 218 -0.90 -7.74 -1.12
N TYR A 219 0.24 -7.80 -0.42
CA TYR A 219 1.54 -8.17 -0.96
C TYR A 219 1.71 -9.68 -1.15
N ASP A 220 1.01 -10.52 -0.37
CA ASP A 220 0.94 -11.97 -0.63
C ASP A 220 -0.07 -12.25 -1.76
N HIS A 221 0.44 -12.40 -2.99
CA HIS A 221 -0.38 -12.70 -4.16
C HIS A 221 -1.27 -13.94 -4.01
N ARG A 222 -0.87 -14.94 -3.21
CA ARG A 222 -1.69 -16.14 -2.98
C ARG A 222 -2.92 -15.77 -2.16
N GLN A 223 -2.71 -15.00 -1.10
CA GLN A 223 -3.80 -14.50 -0.26
C GLN A 223 -4.70 -13.55 -1.05
N ALA A 224 -4.12 -12.57 -1.75
CA ALA A 224 -4.88 -11.62 -2.54
C ALA A 224 -5.73 -12.31 -3.62
N LYS A 225 -5.21 -13.35 -4.27
CA LYS A 225 -5.95 -14.15 -5.26
C LYS A 225 -7.03 -15.04 -4.63
N ALA A 226 -6.76 -15.63 -3.48
CA ALA A 226 -7.73 -16.49 -2.79
C ALA A 226 -8.91 -15.71 -2.21
N ILE A 227 -8.64 -14.52 -1.68
CA ILE A 227 -9.59 -13.66 -0.97
C ILE A 227 -10.33 -12.71 -1.93
N GLY A 228 -9.67 -12.33 -3.04
CA GLY A 228 -10.20 -11.40 -4.04
C GLY A 228 -9.99 -9.94 -3.66
N HIS A 229 -9.80 -9.10 -4.69
CA HIS A 229 -9.46 -7.67 -4.51
C HIS A 229 -10.51 -6.87 -3.74
N VAL A 230 -11.80 -7.18 -3.90
CA VAL A 230 -12.89 -6.49 -3.17
C VAL A 230 -12.70 -6.61 -1.66
N LEU A 231 -12.44 -7.82 -1.17
CA LEU A 231 -12.28 -8.06 0.26
C LEU A 231 -10.93 -7.54 0.77
N VAL A 232 -9.84 -7.71 0.01
CA VAL A 232 -8.53 -7.13 0.36
C VAL A 232 -8.62 -5.60 0.53
N PHE A 233 -9.17 -4.90 -0.46
CA PHE A 233 -9.26 -3.43 -0.41
C PHE A 233 -10.28 -2.94 0.61
N SER A 234 -11.34 -3.70 0.88
CA SER A 234 -12.25 -3.43 2.01
C SER A 234 -11.52 -3.53 3.34
N ILE A 235 -10.67 -4.55 3.54
CA ILE A 235 -9.88 -4.69 4.76
C ILE A 235 -8.88 -3.53 4.90
N ILE A 236 -8.19 -3.13 3.82
CA ILE A 236 -7.29 -1.95 3.84
C ILE A 236 -8.05 -0.70 4.26
N GLY A 237 -9.23 -0.45 3.68
CA GLY A 237 -10.08 0.66 4.07
C GLY A 237 -10.49 0.60 5.54
N VAL A 238 -11.01 -0.53 6.01
CA VAL A 238 -11.44 -0.72 7.42
C VAL A 238 -10.28 -0.50 8.38
N VAL A 239 -9.10 -1.07 8.12
CA VAL A 239 -7.91 -0.89 8.96
C VAL A 239 -7.52 0.59 9.02
N LEU A 240 -7.48 1.29 7.88
CA LEU A 240 -7.17 2.73 7.84
C LEU A 240 -8.19 3.52 8.67
N GLY A 241 -9.49 3.29 8.46
CA GLY A 241 -10.56 3.93 9.24
C GLY A 241 -10.42 3.68 10.73
N LEU A 242 -10.18 2.44 11.14
CA LEU A 242 -9.98 2.08 12.55
C LEU A 242 -8.74 2.77 13.15
N LEU A 243 -7.64 2.91 12.41
CA LEU A 243 -6.45 3.60 12.89
C LEU A 243 -6.67 5.11 13.03
N VAL A 244 -7.44 5.73 12.14
CA VAL A 244 -7.90 7.11 12.30
C VAL A 244 -8.80 7.24 13.54
N PHE A 245 -9.74 6.30 13.74
CA PHE A 245 -10.61 6.29 14.92
C PHE A 245 -9.81 6.17 16.24
N ILE A 246 -8.87 5.22 16.29
CA ILE A 246 -8.05 4.98 17.47
C ILE A 246 -7.15 6.18 17.74
N SER A 247 -6.47 6.72 16.73
CA SER A 247 -5.56 7.86 16.92
C SER A 247 -6.29 9.14 17.36
N THR A 248 -7.49 9.40 16.84
CA THR A 248 -8.34 10.51 17.30
C THR A 248 -8.89 10.30 18.71
N THR A 249 -9.26 9.07 19.07
CA THR A 249 -9.88 8.74 20.37
C THR A 249 -8.85 8.66 21.50
N VAL A 250 -7.70 8.02 21.27
CA VAL A 250 -6.62 7.87 22.27
C VAL A 250 -6.02 9.22 22.66
N THR A 251 -5.87 10.12 21.69
CA THR A 251 -5.37 11.47 21.97
C THR A 251 -6.42 12.34 22.64
N ALA A 252 -7.69 12.19 22.24
CA ALA A 252 -8.82 13.01 22.67
C ALA A 252 -8.54 14.54 22.59
N LYS A 253 -7.58 14.96 21.77
CA LYS A 253 -7.18 16.36 21.61
C LYS A 253 -8.00 16.99 20.49
N LYS A 254 -8.71 18.07 20.81
CA LYS A 254 -9.36 18.92 19.81
C LYS A 254 -8.30 19.48 18.85
N GLY A 255 -8.61 19.49 17.56
CA GLY A 255 -7.70 19.98 16.51
C GLY A 255 -6.78 18.94 15.90
N TYR A 256 -6.86 17.67 16.32
CA TYR A 256 -6.15 16.57 15.69
C TYR A 256 -7.15 15.65 14.99
N ALA A 257 -7.07 15.57 13.65
CA ALA A 257 -8.00 14.81 12.82
C ALA A 257 -7.61 13.33 12.64
N GLY A 258 -6.58 12.87 13.36
CA GLY A 258 -6.07 11.50 13.30
C GLY A 258 -4.73 11.39 12.58
N ALA A 259 -4.13 10.20 12.65
CA ALA A 259 -2.87 9.91 11.96
C ALA A 259 -3.06 10.03 10.44
N GLY A 260 -2.15 10.72 9.78
CA GLY A 260 -2.15 10.96 8.35
C GLY A 260 -1.88 9.68 7.56
N MET A 261 -0.82 8.94 7.91
CA MET A 261 -0.39 7.69 7.25
C MET A 261 -0.19 7.78 5.71
N ASN A 262 -0.30 8.98 5.14
CA ASN A 262 -0.19 9.29 3.72
C ASN A 262 0.50 10.66 3.56
N PRO A 263 1.83 10.68 3.31
CA PRO A 263 2.59 11.91 3.20
C PRO A 263 2.11 12.83 2.07
N ALA A 264 1.68 12.27 0.93
CA ALA A 264 1.18 13.07 -0.20
C ALA A 264 -0.13 13.79 0.18
N ARG A 265 -1.06 13.11 0.84
CA ARG A 265 -2.31 13.71 1.33
C ARG A 265 -2.04 14.87 2.29
N CYS A 266 -1.09 14.71 3.21
CA CYS A 266 -0.71 15.80 4.11
C CYS A 266 -0.03 16.96 3.35
N LEU A 267 0.85 16.65 2.38
CA LEU A 267 1.55 17.64 1.56
C LEU A 267 0.60 18.48 0.71
N GLY A 268 -0.38 17.85 0.04
CA GLY A 268 -1.29 18.53 -0.88
C GLY A 268 -1.99 19.73 -0.25
N ALA A 269 -2.66 19.50 0.90
CA ALA A 269 -3.30 20.57 1.65
C ALA A 269 -2.29 21.61 2.17
N ALA A 270 -1.13 21.18 2.68
CA ALA A 270 -0.09 22.08 3.20
C ALA A 270 0.46 23.04 2.13
N VAL A 271 0.69 22.55 0.91
CA VAL A 271 1.14 23.37 -0.23
C VAL A 271 0.08 24.39 -0.64
N VAL A 272 -1.19 24.00 -0.70
CA VAL A 272 -2.27 24.87 -1.19
C VAL A 272 -2.72 25.90 -0.15
N ARG A 273 -2.84 25.48 1.11
CA ARG A 273 -3.38 26.32 2.20
C ARG A 273 -2.30 27.08 2.95
N GLY A 274 -1.09 26.52 3.06
CA GLY A 274 0.04 27.12 3.77
C GLY A 274 -0.19 27.29 5.27
N GLY A 275 0.63 28.16 5.88
CA GLY A 275 0.50 28.54 7.29
C GLY A 275 0.82 27.40 8.25
N HIS A 276 -0.04 27.19 9.25
CA HIS A 276 0.22 26.26 10.36
C HIS A 276 0.27 24.78 9.95
N LEU A 277 -0.19 24.42 8.74
CA LEU A 277 -0.03 23.08 8.18
C LEU A 277 1.45 22.68 7.95
N TRP A 278 2.36 23.66 7.91
CA TRP A 278 3.79 23.41 7.86
C TRP A 278 4.43 23.14 9.24
N ASN A 279 3.73 23.48 10.34
CA ASN A 279 4.23 23.28 11.68
C ASN A 279 4.31 21.79 12.01
N GLY A 280 5.53 21.27 12.11
CA GLY A 280 5.78 19.85 12.35
C GLY A 280 5.42 18.95 11.16
N HIS A 281 5.28 19.50 9.95
CA HIS A 281 4.91 18.73 8.75
C HIS A 281 5.84 17.55 8.46
N TRP A 282 7.12 17.68 8.82
CA TRP A 282 8.12 16.63 8.67
C TRP A 282 7.72 15.31 9.36
N VAL A 283 6.89 15.36 10.39
CA VAL A 283 6.38 14.19 11.11
C VAL A 283 5.60 13.25 10.18
N PHE A 284 4.80 13.81 9.27
CA PHE A 284 4.00 13.06 8.30
C PHE A 284 4.84 12.38 7.21
N TRP A 285 6.15 12.66 7.16
CA TRP A 285 7.09 12.02 6.24
C TRP A 285 8.03 11.08 6.99
N ALA A 286 8.68 11.58 8.04
CA ALA A 286 9.67 10.81 8.80
C ALA A 286 9.04 9.64 9.55
N GLY A 287 7.88 9.84 10.20
CA GLY A 287 7.20 8.78 10.94
C GLY A 287 6.82 7.61 10.03
N PRO A 288 6.09 7.85 8.93
CA PRO A 288 5.73 6.79 8.01
C PRO A 288 6.93 6.14 7.28
N ALA A 289 8.00 6.89 7.00
CA ALA A 289 9.23 6.33 6.43
C ALA A 289 9.93 5.35 7.40
N ILE A 290 10.02 5.70 8.69
CA ILE A 290 10.56 4.81 9.72
C ILE A 290 9.70 3.55 9.84
N ALA A 291 8.38 3.67 9.79
CA ALA A 291 7.47 2.53 9.79
C ALA A 291 7.68 1.60 8.57
N CYS A 292 7.97 2.15 7.38
CA CYS A 292 8.30 1.35 6.20
C CYS A 292 9.56 0.51 6.41
N VAL A 293 10.61 1.10 6.99
CA VAL A 293 11.86 0.40 7.31
C VAL A 293 11.62 -0.66 8.38
N ALA A 294 10.88 -0.34 9.45
CA ALA A 294 10.54 -1.29 10.51
C ALA A 294 9.73 -2.48 9.95
N PHE A 295 8.74 -2.22 9.10
CA PHE A 295 7.96 -3.27 8.43
C PHE A 295 8.85 -4.12 7.52
N TYR A 296 9.75 -3.52 6.76
CA TYR A 296 10.72 -4.25 5.94
C TYR A 296 11.63 -5.17 6.77
N LEU A 297 12.16 -4.70 7.89
CA LEU A 297 12.95 -5.54 8.80
C LEU A 297 12.12 -6.70 9.35
N TYR A 298 10.86 -6.44 9.68
CA TYR A 298 9.92 -7.48 10.10
C TYR A 298 9.73 -8.56 9.03
N THR A 299 9.60 -8.19 7.74
CA THR A 299 9.45 -9.17 6.64
C THR A 299 10.67 -10.10 6.50
N LYS A 300 11.86 -9.67 6.93
CA LYS A 300 13.09 -10.48 6.91
C LYS A 300 13.20 -11.49 8.05
N ILE A 301 12.48 -11.28 9.14
CA ILE A 301 12.45 -12.22 10.28
C ILE A 301 11.58 -13.45 9.93
N ILE A 302 10.57 -13.28 9.08
CA ILE A 302 9.63 -14.35 8.71
C ILE A 302 10.31 -15.37 7.78
N PRO A 303 10.12 -16.69 8.00
CA PRO A 303 10.68 -17.73 7.13
C PRO A 303 10.26 -17.57 5.66
N ARG A 304 11.26 -17.60 4.76
CA ARG A 304 11.09 -17.42 3.30
C ARG A 304 10.07 -18.35 2.63
N GLN A 305 9.75 -19.50 3.25
CA GLN A 305 8.73 -20.44 2.76
C GLN A 305 7.32 -19.82 2.70
N HIS A 306 7.11 -18.71 3.41
CA HIS A 306 5.87 -17.91 3.36
C HIS A 306 5.97 -16.68 2.45
N HIS A 307 7.13 -16.46 1.80
CA HIS A 307 7.47 -15.23 1.08
C HIS A 307 7.93 -15.53 -0.36
N HIS A 308 6.99 -15.88 -1.24
CA HIS A 308 7.22 -15.90 -2.69
C HIS A 308 6.59 -14.65 -3.30
N SER A 309 7.33 -13.54 -3.30
CA SER A 309 6.97 -12.40 -4.13
C SER A 309 7.45 -12.68 -5.55
N THR A 310 6.53 -12.92 -6.47
CA THR A 310 6.79 -12.85 -7.91
C THR A 310 6.84 -11.37 -8.31
N GLY A 311 7.85 -10.66 -7.81
CA GLY A 311 8.04 -9.23 -8.01
C GLY A 311 9.39 -8.92 -8.66
N TYR A 312 9.86 -7.70 -8.45
CA TYR A 312 11.20 -7.29 -8.84
C TYR A 312 12.23 -8.08 -8.01
N GLU A 313 13.12 -8.83 -8.67
CA GLU A 313 13.98 -9.86 -8.03
C GLU A 313 14.96 -9.32 -6.97
N HIS A 314 15.04 -8.00 -6.80
CA HIS A 314 15.96 -7.34 -5.87
C HIS A 314 15.22 -6.53 -4.81
N ASP A 315 15.25 -7.03 -3.58
CA ASP A 315 14.88 -6.25 -2.41
C ASP A 315 15.98 -5.27 -2.00
N PHE A 316 15.65 -4.34 -1.09
CA PHE A 316 16.57 -3.29 -0.65
C PHE A 316 17.92 -3.80 -0.13
N PHE A 317 17.96 -4.87 0.67
CA PHE A 317 19.20 -5.45 1.19
C PHE A 317 20.08 -6.02 0.08
N ASN A 318 19.49 -6.68 -0.92
CA ASN A 318 20.26 -7.17 -2.06
C ASN A 318 20.88 -6.02 -2.87
N ILE A 319 20.17 -4.89 -2.99
CA ILE A 319 20.70 -3.67 -3.63
C ILE A 319 21.86 -3.09 -2.80
N VAL A 320 21.67 -2.90 -1.49
CA VAL A 320 22.71 -2.36 -0.60
C VAL A 320 23.95 -3.26 -0.61
N LYS A 321 23.77 -4.58 -0.55
CA LYS A 321 24.89 -5.54 -0.60
C LYS A 321 25.66 -5.48 -1.93
N ALA A 322 25.01 -5.12 -3.03
CA ALA A 322 25.68 -4.95 -4.32
C ALA A 322 26.45 -3.63 -4.45
N MET A 323 26.21 -2.66 -3.54
CA MET A 323 26.89 -1.35 -3.53
C MET A 323 28.13 -1.31 -2.63
N LEU A 324 28.24 -2.25 -1.67
CA LEU A 324 29.34 -2.39 -0.71
C LEU A 324 30.38 -3.40 -1.19
#